data_AF-A0A1V3RGJ3-F1
#
_entry.id   AF-A0A1V3RGJ3-F1
#
_cell.length_a   1.000
_cell.length_b   1.000
_cell.length_c   1.000
_cell.angle_alpha   90.00
_cell.angle_beta   90.00
_cell.angle_gamma   90.00
#
_symmetry.space_group_name_H-M   'P 1'
#
loop_
_entity.id
_entity.type
_entity.pdbx_description
1 polymer ?
#
loop_
_entity_poly.entity_id
_entity_poly.type
_entity_poly.pdbx_seq_one_letter_code
_entity_poly.pdbx_strand_id
1 'polypeptide(L)'
;MKTPLYFLLLATVLIACTASHKEVSPKNELTLTGTWKLISGATIRGADTTLVDYTQGQSFIKIINKSHFSFFRHDLNKGQDSTAVFSAGAGTYTLVGNTYKEHLEYFNLREWEGHDFEFTVSIEQDTLIQTGIEKIVELGVDQIIIEKYVKQR
;
A
#
# COMPACT_ATOMS: atom_id res chain seq x y z
N MET A 1 -13.43 -20.19 -72.46
CA MET A 1 -13.84 -19.19 -71.46
C MET A 1 -14.00 -19.87 -70.11
N LYS A 2 -13.59 -19.18 -69.03
CA LYS A 2 -13.82 -19.44 -67.60
C LYS A 2 -12.61 -20.01 -66.81
N THR A 3 -11.94 -19.03 -66.17
CA THR A 3 -11.31 -19.01 -64.83
C THR A 3 -10.06 -19.83 -64.54
N PRO A 4 -8.99 -19.11 -64.18
CA PRO A 4 -8.24 -19.38 -62.96
C PRO A 4 -8.14 -18.08 -62.13
N LEU A 5 -9.01 -17.89 -61.14
CA LEU A 5 -8.95 -16.72 -60.22
C LEU A 5 -8.86 -17.12 -58.75
N TYR A 6 -8.95 -18.42 -58.42
CA TYR A 6 -9.03 -18.87 -57.03
C TYR A 6 -7.68 -19.05 -56.32
N PHE A 7 -6.55 -18.92 -57.03
CA PHE A 7 -5.23 -19.10 -56.42
C PHE A 7 -4.62 -17.83 -55.81
N LEU A 8 -5.23 -16.65 -56.00
CA LEU A 8 -4.65 -15.39 -55.53
C LEU A 8 -5.20 -14.93 -54.16
N LEU A 9 -6.22 -15.59 -53.61
CA LEU A 9 -6.85 -15.15 -52.36
C LEU A 9 -6.28 -15.78 -51.07
N LEU A 10 -5.36 -16.75 -51.17
CA LEU A 10 -4.85 -17.49 -50.01
C LEU A 10 -3.51 -16.97 -49.46
N ALA A 11 -2.86 -16.02 -50.15
CA ALA A 11 -1.51 -15.56 -49.79
C ALA A 11 -1.49 -14.32 -48.86
N THR A 12 -2.62 -13.65 -48.62
CA THR A 12 -2.65 -12.37 -47.89
C THR A 12 -2.84 -12.50 -46.37
N VAL A 13 -3.04 -13.71 -45.83
CA VAL A 13 -3.28 -13.91 -44.39
C VAL A 13 -1.99 -14.02 -43.57
N LEU A 14 -0.81 -14.14 -44.19
CA LEU A 14 0.45 -14.40 -43.47
C LEU A 14 1.27 -13.14 -43.11
N ILE A 15 0.82 -11.93 -43.46
CA ILE A 15 1.61 -10.69 -43.23
C ILE A 15 1.12 -9.89 -41.99
N ALA A 16 0.07 -10.34 -41.30
CA ALA A 16 -0.46 -9.62 -40.13
C ALA A 16 0.39 -9.74 -38.85
N CYS A 17 1.50 -10.51 -38.86
CA CYS A 17 2.31 -10.79 -37.68
C CYS A 17 3.75 -10.26 -37.77
N THR A 18 3.95 -8.96 -37.99
CA THR A 18 5.22 -8.28 -37.62
C THR A 18 5.02 -6.81 -37.25
N ALA A 19 3.94 -6.49 -36.54
CA ALA A 19 3.95 -5.26 -35.74
C ALA A 19 4.81 -5.55 -34.49
N SER A 20 6.12 -5.30 -34.59
CA SER A 20 7.00 -5.23 -33.44
C SER A 20 6.52 -4.07 -32.56
N HIS A 21 5.60 -4.39 -31.66
CA HIS A 21 5.38 -3.56 -30.48
C HIS A 21 6.72 -3.51 -29.76
N LYS A 22 7.38 -2.34 -29.83
CA LYS A 22 8.36 -1.98 -28.80
C LYS A 22 7.61 -2.07 -27.48
N GLU A 23 7.82 -3.16 -26.75
CA GLU A 23 7.46 -3.20 -25.34
C GLU A 23 8.24 -2.08 -24.67
N VAL A 24 7.54 -0.99 -24.39
CA VAL A 24 7.98 -0.05 -23.37
C VAL A 24 7.94 -0.88 -22.10
N SER A 25 9.11 -1.35 -21.65
CA SER A 25 9.25 -2.00 -20.35
C SER A 25 8.50 -1.14 -19.34
N PRO A 26 7.47 -1.69 -18.65
CA PRO A 26 6.71 -0.91 -17.70
C PRO A 26 7.71 -0.42 -16.66
N LYS A 27 7.81 0.90 -16.53
CA LYS A 27 8.58 1.57 -15.49
C LYS A 27 8.13 0.93 -14.18
N ASN A 28 8.95 0.07 -13.57
CA ASN A 28 8.62 -0.79 -12.43
C ASN A 28 7.55 -0.13 -11.53
N GLU A 29 6.28 -0.46 -11.73
CA GLU A 29 5.21 0.15 -10.97
C GLU A 29 5.26 -0.47 -9.57
N LEU A 30 5.43 0.39 -8.56
CA LEU A 30 5.49 -0.05 -7.17
C LEU A 30 4.19 -0.80 -6.86
N THR A 31 4.29 -2.10 -6.58
CA THR A 31 3.11 -2.92 -6.28
C THR A 31 3.00 -3.15 -4.78
N LEU A 32 2.09 -2.42 -4.14
CA LEU A 32 1.85 -2.51 -2.70
C LEU A 32 0.97 -3.71 -2.30
N THR A 33 0.29 -4.36 -3.26
CA THR A 33 -0.66 -5.44 -2.94
C THR A 33 0.01 -6.59 -2.18
N GLY A 34 -0.62 -6.97 -1.07
CA GLY A 34 -0.18 -8.05 -0.18
C GLY A 34 -0.56 -7.82 1.27
N THR A 35 -0.13 -8.75 2.11
CA THR A 35 -0.19 -8.64 3.56
C THR A 35 1.19 -8.28 4.09
N TRP A 36 1.27 -7.27 4.92
CA TRP A 36 2.48 -6.66 5.42
C TRP A 36 2.47 -6.71 6.94
N LYS A 37 3.49 -7.31 7.55
CA LYS A 37 3.64 -7.36 9.00
C LYS A 37 4.59 -6.26 9.44
N LEU A 38 4.17 -5.43 10.38
CA LEU A 38 5.04 -4.39 10.94
C LEU A 38 6.18 -5.03 11.72
N ILE A 39 7.41 -4.62 11.43
CA ILE A 39 8.63 -5.06 12.13
C ILE A 39 9.30 -3.93 12.91
N SER A 40 9.01 -2.68 12.56
CA SER A 40 9.43 -1.49 13.30
C SER A 40 8.50 -0.34 12.94
N GLY A 41 8.07 0.42 13.93
CA GLY A 41 7.22 1.58 13.75
C GLY A 41 7.60 2.64 14.75
N ALA A 42 7.72 3.88 14.30
CA ALA A 42 8.07 4.97 15.18
C ALA A 42 7.43 6.30 14.82
N THR A 43 7.23 7.12 15.85
CA THR A 43 6.67 8.46 15.72
C THR A 43 7.64 9.52 16.22
N ILE A 44 7.61 10.69 15.59
CA ILE A 44 8.36 11.91 15.97
C ILE A 44 7.31 13.03 16.15
N ARG A 45 7.29 13.69 17.31
CA ARG A 45 6.26 14.70 17.66
C ARG A 45 6.86 16.09 17.85
N GLY A 46 6.42 17.06 17.06
CA GLY A 46 6.91 18.44 17.16
C GLY A 46 8.44 18.55 16.98
N ALA A 47 9.12 19.22 17.92
CA ALA A 47 10.59 19.35 17.91
C ALA A 47 11.32 18.15 18.55
N ASP A 48 10.58 17.17 19.08
CA ASP A 48 11.14 15.99 19.70
C ASP A 48 11.64 15.03 18.62
N THR A 49 12.95 14.80 18.56
CA THR A 49 13.59 13.86 17.63
C THR A 49 13.58 12.42 18.17
N THR A 50 12.94 12.18 19.31
CA THR A 50 12.95 10.86 19.95
C THR A 50 12.07 9.89 19.18
N LEU A 51 12.67 8.79 18.75
CA LEU A 51 12.03 7.71 18.03
C LEU A 51 11.34 6.79 19.04
N VAL A 52 10.00 6.80 19.08
CA VAL A 52 9.22 5.93 19.99
C VAL A 52 8.81 4.66 19.26
N ASP A 53 9.45 3.53 19.59
CA ASP A 53 9.04 2.22 19.09
C ASP A 53 7.75 1.75 19.79
N TYR A 54 6.64 1.77 19.06
CA TYR A 54 5.33 1.34 19.57
C TYR A 54 5.01 -0.14 19.29
N THR A 55 5.95 -0.90 18.73
CA THR A 55 5.70 -2.30 18.32
C THR A 55 5.85 -3.29 19.47
N GLN A 56 6.45 -2.88 20.58
CA GLN A 56 6.71 -3.75 21.73
C GLN A 56 5.42 -4.33 22.32
N GLY A 57 5.41 -5.65 22.54
CA GLY A 57 4.29 -6.39 23.13
C GLY A 57 3.05 -6.53 22.23
N GLN A 58 3.17 -6.19 20.94
CA GLN A 58 2.02 -6.05 20.05
C GLN A 58 2.27 -6.65 18.66
N SER A 59 1.19 -6.86 17.92
CA SER A 59 1.18 -7.38 16.56
C SER A 59 0.41 -6.41 15.69
N PHE A 60 1.00 -6.01 14.56
CA PHE A 60 0.36 -5.17 13.57
C PHE A 60 0.50 -5.76 12.18
N ILE A 61 -0.61 -5.86 11.44
CA ILE A 61 -0.61 -6.18 10.01
C ILE A 61 -1.34 -5.09 9.21
N LYS A 62 -0.87 -4.85 7.97
CA LYS A 62 -1.55 -4.07 6.94
C LYS A 62 -1.85 -4.97 5.75
N ILE A 63 -3.08 -4.97 5.27
CA ILE A 63 -3.51 -5.71 4.08
C ILE A 63 -3.86 -4.69 3.02
N ILE A 64 -3.18 -4.75 1.88
CA ILE A 64 -3.41 -3.84 0.75
C ILE A 64 -3.86 -4.70 -0.43
N ASN A 65 -5.05 -4.43 -0.95
CA ASN A 65 -5.55 -5.07 -2.16
C ASN A 65 -5.29 -4.17 -3.38
N LYS A 66 -6.15 -4.19 -4.41
CA LYS A 66 -5.99 -3.33 -5.59
C LYS A 66 -6.46 -1.88 -5.39
N SER A 67 -7.36 -1.64 -4.43
CA SER A 67 -8.04 -0.35 -4.26
C SER A 67 -8.21 0.08 -2.81
N HIS A 68 -8.07 -0.84 -1.86
CA HIS A 68 -8.30 -0.62 -0.45
C HIS A 68 -7.13 -1.11 0.37
N PHE A 69 -7.01 -0.52 1.55
CA PHE A 69 -6.15 -0.99 2.61
C PHE A 69 -6.99 -1.31 3.85
N SER A 70 -6.43 -2.15 4.72
CA SER A 70 -6.87 -2.28 6.10
C SER A 70 -5.68 -2.55 6.98
N PHE A 71 -5.77 -2.17 8.24
CA PHE A 71 -4.78 -2.50 9.25
C PHE A 71 -5.44 -3.03 10.51
N PHE A 72 -4.68 -3.87 11.20
CA PHE A 72 -5.10 -4.50 12.45
C PHE A 72 -3.92 -4.51 13.40
N ARG A 73 -4.15 -4.01 14.61
CA ARG A 73 -3.21 -3.96 15.71
C ARG A 73 -3.85 -4.60 16.92
N HIS A 74 -3.12 -5.48 17.60
CA HIS A 74 -3.56 -6.05 18.86
C HIS A 74 -2.39 -6.33 19.81
N ASP A 75 -2.66 -6.38 21.10
CA ASP A 75 -1.68 -6.87 22.09
C ASP A 75 -1.44 -8.38 21.95
N LEU A 76 -0.27 -8.84 22.39
CA LEU A 76 0.08 -10.27 22.36
C LEU A 76 -0.50 -11.06 23.55
N ASN A 77 -1.04 -10.37 24.56
CA ASN A 77 -1.58 -10.95 25.80
C ASN A 77 -3.10 -11.17 25.75
N LYS A 78 -3.71 -11.00 24.56
CA LYS A 78 -5.14 -11.22 24.29
C LYS A 78 -6.07 -10.39 25.18
N GLY A 79 -5.67 -9.19 25.55
CA GLY A 79 -6.44 -8.27 26.39
C GLY A 79 -6.59 -8.71 27.84
N GLN A 80 -5.71 -9.59 28.35
CA GLN A 80 -5.82 -10.15 29.71
C GLN A 80 -5.10 -9.32 30.79
N ASP A 81 -4.40 -8.26 30.42
CA ASP A 81 -3.65 -7.40 31.34
C ASP A 81 -3.83 -5.91 31.01
N SER A 82 -3.10 -5.05 31.72
CA SER A 82 -3.16 -3.59 31.53
C SER A 82 -2.59 -3.10 30.18
N THR A 83 -2.03 -3.99 29.35
CA THR A 83 -1.52 -3.67 28.02
C THR A 83 -2.55 -3.95 26.91
N ALA A 84 -3.76 -4.37 27.28
CA ALA A 84 -4.86 -4.65 26.37
C ALA A 84 -5.04 -3.55 25.32
N VAL A 85 -4.90 -3.91 24.04
CA VAL A 85 -5.15 -3.00 22.93
C VAL A 85 -5.67 -3.77 21.72
N PHE A 86 -6.69 -3.21 21.08
CA PHE A 86 -7.11 -3.59 19.75
C PHE A 86 -7.45 -2.33 18.97
N SER A 87 -6.90 -2.22 17.77
CA SER A 87 -7.17 -1.11 16.87
C SER A 87 -7.22 -1.62 15.44
N ALA A 88 -8.20 -1.17 14.68
CA ALA A 88 -8.38 -1.59 13.31
C ALA A 88 -8.97 -0.46 12.50
N GLY A 89 -8.48 -0.30 11.28
CA GLY A 89 -8.98 0.67 10.33
C GLY A 89 -8.88 0.20 8.89
N ALA A 90 -9.63 0.84 8.01
CA ALA A 90 -9.67 0.51 6.59
C ALA A 90 -10.18 1.69 5.77
N GLY A 91 -9.92 1.63 4.47
CA GLY A 91 -10.47 2.57 3.50
C GLY A 91 -9.85 2.40 2.13
N THR A 92 -9.97 3.44 1.31
CA THR A 92 -9.44 3.46 -0.05
C THR A 92 -8.03 4.05 -0.08
N TYR A 93 -7.28 3.79 -1.16
CA TYR A 93 -5.99 4.45 -1.36
C TYR A 93 -5.74 4.81 -2.82
N THR A 94 -4.83 5.74 -3.03
CA THR A 94 -4.20 6.01 -4.33
C THR A 94 -2.69 5.85 -4.22
N LEU A 95 -2.06 5.43 -5.32
CA LEU A 95 -0.61 5.31 -5.44
C LEU A 95 -0.15 5.96 -6.74
N VAL A 96 0.62 7.04 -6.62
CA VAL A 96 1.19 7.77 -7.75
C VAL A 96 2.70 7.85 -7.56
N GLY A 97 3.46 7.05 -8.31
CA GLY A 97 4.89 6.91 -8.07
C GLY A 97 5.17 6.28 -6.70
N ASN A 98 5.77 7.05 -5.80
CA ASN A 98 6.01 6.66 -4.41
C ASN A 98 5.07 7.36 -3.41
N THR A 99 4.13 8.19 -3.89
CA THR A 99 3.13 8.85 -3.05
C THR A 99 1.95 7.91 -2.85
N TYR A 100 1.82 7.38 -1.64
CA TYR A 100 0.74 6.53 -1.18
C TYR A 100 -0.20 7.34 -0.28
N LYS A 101 -1.43 7.57 -0.73
CA LYS A 101 -2.42 8.37 0.00
C LYS A 101 -3.59 7.48 0.42
N GLU A 102 -3.78 7.32 1.72
CA GLU A 102 -4.88 6.59 2.35
C GLU A 102 -6.04 7.55 2.64
N HIS A 103 -7.26 7.16 2.29
CA HIS A 103 -8.50 7.79 2.73
C HIS A 103 -9.16 6.88 3.77
N LEU A 104 -9.24 7.32 5.03
CA LEU A 104 -9.69 6.48 6.14
C LEU A 104 -11.21 6.48 6.27
N GLU A 105 -11.85 5.35 6.00
CA GLU A 105 -13.32 5.22 5.97
C GLU A 105 -13.87 4.50 7.21
N TYR A 106 -13.07 3.61 7.79
CA TYR A 106 -13.40 2.83 8.97
C TYR A 106 -12.27 2.95 9.97
N PHE A 107 -12.57 3.31 11.21
CA PHE A 107 -11.61 3.22 12.30
C PHE A 107 -12.30 3.00 13.65
N ASN A 108 -11.59 2.38 14.60
CA ASN A 108 -12.11 2.24 15.97
C ASN A 108 -12.20 3.60 16.71
N LEU A 109 -11.42 4.60 16.28
CA LEU A 109 -11.56 6.00 16.71
C LEU A 109 -12.25 6.79 15.59
N ARG A 110 -13.59 6.85 15.64
CA ARG A 110 -14.43 7.39 14.56
C ARG A 110 -14.10 8.84 14.21
N GLU A 111 -13.54 9.60 15.13
CA GLU A 111 -13.13 10.98 14.95
C GLU A 111 -11.98 11.18 13.94
N TRP A 112 -11.26 10.10 13.57
CA TRP A 112 -10.25 10.14 12.51
C TRP A 112 -10.82 9.84 11.12
N GLU A 113 -12.03 9.29 11.02
CA GLU A 113 -12.61 8.93 9.74
C GLU A 113 -12.84 10.16 8.85
N GLY A 114 -12.77 9.96 7.54
CA GLY A 114 -12.88 11.02 6.53
C GLY A 114 -11.59 11.82 6.30
N HIS A 115 -10.54 11.59 7.10
CA HIS A 115 -9.23 12.20 6.90
C HIS A 115 -8.40 11.43 5.88
N ASP A 116 -7.53 12.19 5.22
CA ASP A 116 -6.53 11.66 4.30
C ASP A 116 -5.15 11.63 4.96
N PHE A 117 -4.40 10.56 4.74
CA PHE A 117 -3.04 10.39 5.22
C PHE A 117 -2.11 10.13 4.04
N GLU A 118 -1.13 11.00 3.85
CA GLU A 118 -0.16 10.89 2.76
C GLU A 118 1.17 10.36 3.28
N PHE A 119 1.67 9.34 2.58
CA PHE A 119 2.92 8.68 2.87
C PHE A 119 3.80 8.61 1.62
N THR A 120 5.11 8.71 1.83
CA THR A 120 6.12 8.25 0.88
C THR A 120 6.45 6.79 1.16
N VAL A 121 6.40 5.94 0.13
CA VAL A 121 6.68 4.50 0.25
C VAL A 121 7.83 4.05 -0.64
N SER A 122 8.59 3.06 -0.17
CA SER A 122 9.55 2.31 -0.99
C SER A 122 9.46 0.82 -0.69
N ILE A 123 9.75 -0.01 -1.68
CA ILE A 123 9.90 -1.46 -1.50
C ILE A 123 11.33 -1.87 -1.87
N GLU A 124 11.98 -2.54 -0.94
CA GLU A 124 13.27 -3.20 -1.12
C GLU A 124 13.08 -4.69 -0.81
N GLN A 125 13.17 -5.54 -1.84
CA GLN A 125 12.92 -6.98 -1.72
C GLN A 125 11.52 -7.29 -1.16
N ASP A 126 11.43 -7.81 0.07
CA ASP A 126 10.21 -8.10 0.80
C ASP A 126 9.87 -7.06 1.87
N THR A 127 10.61 -5.95 1.91
CA THR A 127 10.47 -4.90 2.90
C THR A 127 9.78 -3.67 2.31
N LEU A 128 8.67 -3.26 2.92
CA LEU A 128 8.00 -1.99 2.64
C LEU A 128 8.41 -0.97 3.71
N ILE A 129 8.88 0.19 3.28
CA ILE A 129 9.15 1.33 4.15
C ILE A 129 8.12 2.41 3.82
N GLN A 130 7.45 2.93 4.83
CA GLN A 130 6.44 3.97 4.73
C GLN A 130 6.85 5.13 5.66
N THR A 131 6.73 6.36 5.19
CA THR A 131 6.95 7.55 6.02
C THR A 131 5.92 8.61 5.67
N GLY A 132 5.25 9.18 6.66
CA GLY A 132 4.22 10.19 6.42
C GLY A 132 4.08 11.17 7.57
N ILE A 133 3.26 12.17 7.36
CA ILE A 133 2.87 13.14 8.38
C ILE A 133 1.41 12.87 8.71
N GLU A 134 1.14 12.55 9.97
CA GLU A 134 -0.21 12.47 10.51
C GLU A 134 -0.54 13.81 11.16
N LYS A 135 -1.47 14.54 10.56
CA LYS A 135 -1.89 15.85 11.04
C LYS A 135 -3.41 15.97 11.05
N ILE A 136 -3.98 16.05 12.24
CA ILE A 136 -5.41 16.33 12.47
C ILE A 136 -5.47 17.45 13.50
N VAL A 137 -5.74 18.67 13.03
CA VAL A 137 -5.64 19.88 13.85
C VAL A 137 -6.65 19.85 15.00
N GLU A 138 -7.86 19.37 14.72
CA GLU A 138 -8.98 19.26 15.66
C GLU A 138 -8.68 18.29 16.81
N LEU A 139 -7.83 17.30 16.56
CA LEU A 139 -7.43 16.29 17.55
C LEU A 139 -6.07 16.58 18.18
N GLY A 140 -5.42 17.70 17.81
CA GLY A 140 -4.08 18.03 18.27
C GLY A 140 -3.01 17.03 17.81
N VAL A 141 -3.27 16.29 16.73
CA VAL A 141 -2.33 15.32 16.16
C VAL A 141 -1.43 16.05 15.18
N ASP A 142 -0.13 16.02 15.41
CA ASP A 142 0.91 16.49 14.49
C ASP A 142 2.18 15.68 14.75
N GLN A 143 2.38 14.63 13.95
CA GLN A 143 3.50 13.71 14.11
C GLN A 143 3.98 13.15 12.77
N ILE A 144 5.29 12.89 12.67
CA ILE A 144 5.85 12.08 11.59
C ILE A 144 5.78 10.62 12.03
N ILE A 145 5.33 9.76 11.13
CA ILE A 145 5.31 8.31 11.34
C ILE A 145 6.27 7.64 10.34
N ILE A 146 7.07 6.69 10.83
CA ILE A 146 8.04 5.91 10.05
C ILE A 146 7.79 4.44 10.35
N GLU A 147 7.43 3.67 9.33
CA GLU A 147 7.07 2.26 9.47
C GLU A 147 7.86 1.39 8.51
N LYS A 148 8.29 0.24 9.01
CA LYS A 148 8.91 -0.81 8.22
C LYS A 148 8.11 -2.09 8.38
N TYR A 149 7.79 -2.70 7.25
CA TYR A 149 7.01 -3.91 7.17
C TYR A 149 7.74 -4.99 6.38
N VAL A 150 7.47 -6.25 6.69
CA VAL A 150 7.88 -7.41 5.90
C VAL A 150 6.66 -8.09 5.25
N LYS A 151 6.78 -8.45 3.98
CA LYS A 151 5.73 -9.12 3.22
C LYS A 151 5.49 -10.52 3.79
N GLN A 152 4.23 -10.85 4.06
CA GLN A 152 3.81 -12.18 4.46
C GLN A 152 3.65 -13.08 3.22
N ARG A 153 4.00 -14.36 3.38
CA ARG A 153 3.95 -15.38 2.33
C ARG A 153 2.65 -16.17 2.36
#